data_AF-A0A1H0WY18-F1
#
_entry.id   AF-A0A1H0WY18-F1
#
_cell.length_a   1.000
_cell.length_b   1.000
_cell.length_c   1.000
_cell.angle_alpha   90.00
_cell.angle_beta   90.00
_cell.angle_gamma   90.00
#
_symmetry.space_group_name_H-M   'P 1'
#
loop_
_entity.id
_entity.type
_entity.pdbx_description
1 polymer ?
#
loop_
_entity_poly.entity_id
_entity_poly.type
_entity_poly.pdbx_seq_one_letter_code
_entity_poly.pdbx_strand_id
1 'polypeptide(L)'
;MLRLARENPAWGYSRIHGELLVLGIKAAASTVWQILKDAGIDPAPQRTTTTWSAFLRSQADALLACDFFETYTLSGTRLYVLAFIEHASRRIRVLGATAHPTASSVTQAARTSSWISKTRANTRDS
;
A
#
# COMPACT_ATOMS: atom_id res chain seq x y z
N MET A 1 -7.19 -23.24 -15.94
CA MET A 1 -7.50 -21.79 -16.02
C MET A 1 -8.91 -21.49 -16.51
N LEU A 2 -9.33 -21.91 -17.72
CA LEU A 2 -10.70 -21.62 -18.23
C LEU A 2 -11.82 -22.18 -17.34
N ARG A 3 -11.61 -23.37 -16.77
CA ARG A 3 -12.52 -23.96 -15.76
C ARG A 3 -12.66 -23.06 -14.52
N LEU A 4 -11.53 -22.59 -13.97
CA LEU A 4 -11.49 -21.70 -12.81
C LEU A 4 -12.23 -20.38 -13.07
N ALA A 5 -12.07 -19.82 -14.27
CA ALA A 5 -12.78 -18.61 -14.68
C ALA A 5 -14.29 -18.83 -14.86
N ARG A 6 -14.71 -19.97 -15.41
CA ARG A 6 -16.13 -20.32 -15.57
C ARG A 6 -16.82 -20.65 -14.25
N GLU A 7 -16.12 -21.29 -13.33
CA GLU A 7 -16.61 -21.58 -11.97
C GLU A 7 -16.71 -20.30 -11.12
N ASN A 8 -15.95 -19.24 -11.47
CA ASN A 8 -15.91 -17.98 -10.73
C ASN A 8 -16.13 -16.76 -11.66
N PRO A 9 -17.33 -16.58 -12.23
CA PRO A 9 -17.61 -15.53 -13.22
C PRO A 9 -17.45 -14.10 -12.68
N ALA A 10 -17.45 -13.92 -11.36
CA ALA A 10 -17.20 -12.63 -10.71
C ALA A 10 -15.71 -12.30 -10.56
N TRP A 11 -14.79 -13.18 -10.94
CA TRP A 11 -13.36 -12.96 -10.80
C TRP A 11 -12.76 -12.28 -12.03
N GLY A 12 -12.10 -11.14 -11.81
CA GLY A 12 -11.28 -10.51 -12.84
C GLY A 12 -9.98 -11.28 -13.11
N TYR A 13 -9.34 -11.00 -14.25
CA TYR A 13 -8.12 -11.67 -14.69
C TYR A 13 -6.98 -11.59 -13.65
N SER A 14 -6.84 -10.49 -12.91
CA SER A 14 -5.82 -10.35 -11.86
C SER A 14 -6.03 -11.32 -10.70
N ARG A 15 -7.30 -11.60 -10.34
CA ARG A 15 -7.63 -12.57 -9.28
C ARG A 15 -7.33 -13.99 -9.77
N ILE A 16 -7.73 -14.32 -10.99
CA ILE A 16 -7.44 -15.62 -11.62
C ILE A 16 -5.93 -15.85 -11.69
N HIS A 17 -5.15 -14.84 -12.10
CA HIS A 17 -3.68 -14.92 -12.12
C HIS A 17 -3.10 -15.18 -10.72
N GLY A 18 -3.60 -14.52 -9.67
CA GLY A 18 -3.16 -14.77 -8.30
C GLY A 18 -3.41 -16.22 -7.84
N GLU A 19 -4.57 -16.79 -8.15
CA GLU A 19 -4.91 -18.17 -7.81
C GLU A 19 -4.06 -19.18 -8.60
N LEU A 20 -3.71 -18.86 -9.86
CA LEU A 20 -2.78 -19.68 -10.62
C LEU A 20 -1.38 -19.71 -9.98
N LEU A 21 -0.90 -18.57 -9.46
CA LEU A 21 0.38 -18.52 -8.73
C LEU A 21 0.34 -19.37 -7.45
N VAL A 22 -0.78 -19.36 -6.71
CA VAL A 22 -0.97 -20.21 -5.52
C VAL A 22 -0.91 -21.70 -5.89
N LEU A 23 -1.44 -22.08 -7.06
CA LEU A 23 -1.37 -23.44 -7.59
C LEU A 23 -0.01 -23.78 -8.25
N GLY A 24 0.97 -22.88 -8.18
CA GLY A 24 2.32 -23.09 -8.74
C GLY A 24 2.42 -22.88 -10.26
N ILE A 25 1.37 -22.38 -10.91
CA ILE A 25 1.32 -22.15 -12.35
C ILE A 25 1.87 -20.76 -12.66
N LYS A 26 3.04 -20.71 -13.29
CA LYS A 26 3.70 -19.46 -13.71
C LYS A 26 3.21 -19.05 -15.10
N ALA A 27 2.16 -18.25 -15.15
CA ALA A 27 1.69 -17.58 -16.37
C ALA A 27 1.75 -16.07 -16.15
N ALA A 28 2.15 -15.29 -17.16
CA ALA A 28 2.08 -13.83 -17.05
C ALA A 28 0.61 -13.38 -17.02
N ALA A 29 0.32 -12.30 -16.29
CA ALA A 29 -1.04 -11.73 -16.23
C ALA A 29 -1.58 -11.35 -17.63
N SER A 30 -0.71 -10.95 -18.56
CA SER A 30 -1.06 -10.69 -19.96
C SER A 30 -1.49 -11.95 -20.71
N THR A 31 -0.79 -13.06 -20.50
CA THR A 31 -1.14 -14.37 -21.06
C THR A 31 -2.48 -14.86 -20.51
N VAL A 32 -2.72 -14.67 -19.20
CA VAL A 32 -4.02 -14.96 -18.58
C VAL A 32 -5.12 -14.11 -19.23
N TRP A 33 -4.89 -12.82 -19.44
CA TRP A 33 -5.86 -11.95 -20.11
C TRP A 33 -6.15 -12.39 -21.54
N GLN A 34 -5.12 -12.69 -22.35
CA GLN A 34 -5.29 -13.14 -23.73
C GLN A 34 -6.10 -14.43 -23.81
N ILE A 35 -5.78 -15.43 -22.99
CA ILE A 35 -6.50 -16.72 -22.99
C ILE A 35 -7.97 -16.55 -22.58
N LEU A 36 -8.27 -15.67 -21.62
CA LEU A 36 -9.67 -15.39 -21.24
C LEU A 36 -10.42 -14.68 -22.36
N LYS A 37 -9.77 -13.71 -23.01
CA LYS A 37 -10.33 -12.96 -24.14
C LYS A 37 -10.61 -13.87 -25.33
N ASP A 38 -9.65 -14.71 -25.71
CA ASP A 38 -9.79 -15.68 -26.81
C ASP A 38 -10.89 -16.71 -26.53
N ALA A 39 -11.13 -17.03 -25.25
CA ALA A 39 -12.20 -17.90 -24.81
C ALA A 39 -13.57 -17.20 -24.64
N GLY A 40 -13.68 -15.91 -24.96
CA GLY A 40 -14.91 -15.12 -24.85
C GLY A 40 -15.37 -14.88 -23.40
N ILE A 41 -14.46 -15.00 -22.42
CA ILE A 41 -14.77 -14.71 -21.02
C ILE A 41 -14.50 -13.22 -20.79
N ASP A 42 -15.59 -12.45 -20.73
CA ASP A 42 -15.51 -11.02 -20.44
C ASP A 42 -14.94 -10.77 -19.05
N PRO A 43 -14.21 -9.65 -18.85
CA PRO A 43 -13.76 -9.26 -17.53
C PRO A 43 -14.97 -9.16 -16.60
N ALA A 44 -14.85 -9.73 -15.40
CA ALA A 44 -15.89 -9.66 -14.39
C ALA A 44 -16.45 -8.22 -14.28
N PRO A 45 -17.77 -8.06 -14.09
CA PRO A 45 -18.42 -6.76 -14.10
C PRO A 45 -17.64 -5.81 -13.21
N GLN A 46 -17.30 -4.66 -13.79
CA GLN A 46 -16.47 -3.65 -13.16
C GLN A 46 -17.11 -3.33 -11.81
N ARG A 47 -16.57 -3.90 -10.71
CA ARG A 47 -16.97 -3.52 -9.35
C ARG A 47 -16.91 -2.01 -9.36
N THR A 48 -18.02 -1.34 -9.04
CA THR A 48 -18.11 0.12 -8.95
C THR A 48 -16.88 0.62 -8.21
N THR A 49 -15.87 1.01 -8.96
CA THR A 49 -14.56 1.25 -8.40
C THR A 49 -14.68 2.61 -7.77
N THR A 50 -14.76 2.65 -6.44
CA THR A 50 -14.33 3.85 -5.73
C THR A 50 -12.97 4.17 -6.32
N THR A 51 -12.89 5.26 -7.08
CA THR A 51 -11.66 5.67 -7.73
C THR A 51 -10.59 5.75 -6.64
N TRP A 52 -9.35 5.41 -6.96
CA TRP A 52 -8.27 5.46 -5.98
C TRP A 52 -8.21 6.83 -5.27
N SER A 53 -8.52 7.90 -6.01
CA SER A 53 -8.69 9.24 -5.47
C SER A 53 -9.87 9.39 -4.50
N ALA A 54 -11.05 8.84 -4.79
CA ALA A 54 -12.20 8.87 -3.87
C ALA A 54 -11.93 8.06 -2.59
N PHE A 55 -11.24 6.92 -2.69
CA PHE A 55 -10.82 6.13 -1.54
C PHE A 55 -9.78 6.87 -0.69
N LEU A 56 -8.75 7.43 -1.32
CA LEU A 56 -7.74 8.21 -0.62
C LEU A 56 -8.34 9.45 0.05
N ARG A 57 -9.30 10.13 -0.59
CA ARG A 57 -10.00 11.27 0.03
C ARG A 57 -10.83 10.83 1.23
N SER A 58 -11.56 9.73 1.14
CA SER A 58 -12.40 9.25 2.26
C SER A 58 -11.57 8.73 3.44
N GLN A 59 -10.31 8.39 3.22
CA GLN A 59 -9.38 7.94 4.27
C GLN A 59 -8.30 8.97 4.62
N ALA A 60 -8.26 10.14 3.98
CA ALA A 60 -7.14 11.08 4.05
C ALA A 60 -6.80 11.55 5.48
N ASP A 61 -7.81 11.65 6.35
CA ASP A 61 -7.63 12.05 7.75
C ASP A 61 -7.10 10.90 8.63
N ALA A 62 -7.25 9.65 8.19
CA ALA A 62 -6.74 8.45 8.86
C ALA A 62 -5.44 7.90 8.23
N LEU A 63 -5.11 8.32 6.99
CA LEU A 63 -4.00 7.79 6.23
C LEU A 63 -2.72 8.58 6.52
N LEU A 64 -1.86 7.98 7.34
CA LEU A 64 -0.49 8.43 7.53
C LEU A 64 0.39 7.75 6.49
N ALA A 65 1.10 8.52 5.67
CA ALA A 65 2.14 7.97 4.82
C ALA A 65 3.47 7.94 5.58
N CYS A 66 4.29 6.93 5.33
CA CYS A 66 5.59 6.75 5.97
C CYS A 66 6.63 6.54 4.88
N ASP A 67 7.70 7.31 4.90
CA ASP A 67 8.77 7.19 3.90
C ASP A 67 10.14 7.46 4.51
N PHE A 68 11.19 7.01 3.79
CA PHE A 68 12.57 7.27 4.12
C PHE A 68 13.21 8.21 3.10
N PHE A 69 14.05 9.12 3.58
CA PHE A 69 14.96 9.86 2.72
C PHE A 69 16.39 9.80 3.25
N GLU A 70 17.35 9.86 2.33
CA GLU A 70 18.77 9.85 2.64
C GLU A 70 19.27 11.27 2.90
N THR A 71 20.15 11.42 3.89
CA THR A 71 20.91 12.64 4.14
C THR A 71 22.37 12.29 4.44
N TYR A 72 23.26 13.24 4.19
CA TYR A 72 24.67 13.11 4.53
C TYR A 72 25.01 14.06 5.67
N THR A 73 25.79 13.59 6.65
CA THR A 73 26.38 14.46 7.67
C THR A 73 27.54 15.25 7.06
N LEU A 74 27.99 16.30 7.75
CA LEU A 74 29.18 17.07 7.34
C LEU A 74 30.44 16.18 7.24
N SER A 75 30.47 15.08 8.00
CA SER A 75 31.54 14.07 7.96
C SER A 75 31.37 13.03 6.84
N GLY A 76 30.37 13.18 5.95
CA GLY A 76 30.11 12.26 4.84
C GLY A 76 29.38 10.98 5.23
N THR A 77 28.90 10.85 6.47
CA THR A 77 28.14 9.67 6.90
C THR A 77 26.72 9.73 6.34
N ARG A 78 26.31 8.68 5.63
CA ARG A 78 24.94 8.55 5.15
C ARG A 78 24.00 8.13 6.28
N LEU A 79 22.89 8.85 6.41
CA LEU A 79 21.81 8.56 7.35
C LEU A 79 20.49 8.41 6.59
N TYR A 80 19.67 7.48 7.04
CA TYR A 80 18.30 7.27 6.60
C TYR A 80 17.36 7.88 7.63
N VAL A 81 16.56 8.84 7.20
CA VAL A 81 15.59 9.55 8.04
C VAL A 81 14.20 8.98 7.80
N LEU A 82 13.56 8.45 8.84
CA LEU A 82 12.17 8.02 8.78
C LEU A 82 11.25 9.22 9.01
N ALA A 83 10.36 9.48 8.07
CA ALA A 83 9.39 10.55 8.15
C ALA A 83 7.96 10.05 7.98
N PHE A 84 7.06 10.61 8.77
CA PHE A 84 5.62 10.46 8.62
C PHE A 84 5.03 11.70 7.99
N ILE A 85 4.18 11.50 6.98
CA ILE A 85 3.53 12.54 6.22
C ILE A 85 2.03 12.41 6.49
N GLU A 86 1.49 13.39 7.22
CA GLU A 86 0.05 13.54 7.37
C GLU A 86 -0.53 13.97 6.01
N HIS A 87 -1.27 13.09 5.33
CA HIS A 87 -1.68 13.33 3.94
C HIS A 87 -2.59 14.56 3.79
N ALA A 88 -3.51 14.77 4.73
CA ALA A 88 -4.44 15.90 4.72
C ALA A 88 -3.77 17.25 4.99
N SER A 89 -2.81 17.31 5.91
CA SER A 89 -2.17 18.56 6.35
C SER A 89 -0.83 18.84 5.66
N ARG A 90 -0.31 17.88 4.88
CA ARG A 90 1.02 17.89 4.26
C ARG A 90 2.15 18.14 5.27
N ARG A 91 1.91 17.83 6.56
CA ARG A 91 2.91 18.00 7.62
C ARG A 91 3.80 16.78 7.69
N ILE A 92 5.10 17.04 7.72
CA ILE A 92 6.14 16.02 7.85
C ILE A 92 6.60 15.98 9.31
N ARG A 93 6.65 14.79 9.89
CA ARG A 93 7.22 14.53 11.22
C ARG A 93 8.35 13.54 11.10
N VAL A 94 9.54 13.95 11.53
CA VAL A 94 10.72 13.08 11.58
C VAL A 94 10.66 12.26 12.87
N LEU A 95 10.76 10.95 12.74
CA LEU A 95 10.73 10.01 13.87
C LEU A 95 12.11 9.54 14.30
N GLY A 96 13.12 9.72 13.45
CA GLY A 96 14.51 9.40 13.77
C GLY A 96 15.38 9.30 12.52
N ALA A 97 16.69 9.33 12.73
CA ALA A 97 17.70 9.11 11.71
C ALA A 97 18.60 7.95 12.14
N THR A 98 18.92 7.04 11.21
CA THR A 98 19.80 5.90 11.47
C THR A 98 20.73 5.65 10.29
N ALA A 99 21.99 5.27 10.58
CA ALA A 99 22.90 4.80 9.54
C ALA A 99 22.50 3.41 8.99
N HIS A 100 21.71 2.65 9.76
CA HIS A 100 21.31 1.28 9.44
C HIS A 100 19.80 1.11 9.64
N PRO A 101 18.97 1.38 8.61
CA PRO A 101 17.54 1.21 8.69
C PRO A 101 17.19 -0.29 8.73
N THR A 102 16.65 -0.74 9.86
CA THR A 102 16.17 -2.12 10.04
C THR A 102 14.67 -2.15 10.27
N ALA A 103 14.02 -3.26 9.89
CA ALA A 103 12.57 -3.44 10.09
C ALA A 103 12.14 -3.29 11.57
N SER A 104 13.00 -3.71 12.52
CA SER A 104 12.75 -3.53 13.96
C SER A 104 12.73 -2.06 14.36
N SER A 105 13.63 -1.23 13.81
CA SER A 105 13.66 0.21 14.06
C SER A 105 12.41 0.92 13.52
N VAL A 106 11.96 0.54 12.32
CA VAL A 106 10.71 1.04 11.72
C VAL A 106 9.51 0.67 12.59
N THR A 107 9.44 -0.58 13.03
CA THR A 107 8.35 -1.09 13.87
C THR A 107 8.29 -0.33 15.20
N GLN A 108 9.44 -0.06 15.81
CA GLN A 108 9.51 0.69 17.07
C GLN A 108 9.09 2.15 16.91
N ALA A 109 9.48 2.79 15.81
CA ALA A 109 9.08 4.15 15.48
C ALA A 109 7.56 4.24 15.24
N ALA A 110 6.95 3.25 14.56
CA ALA A 110 5.51 3.15 14.36
C ALA A 110 4.72 2.96 15.68
N ARG A 111 5.26 2.18 16.62
CA ARG A 111 4.64 2.00 17.95
C ARG A 111 4.66 3.28 18.78
N THR A 112 5.74 4.06 18.72
CA THR A 112 5.89 5.29 19.51
C THR A 112 4.99 6.41 18.99
N SER A 113 4.75 6.45 17.68
CA SER A 113 3.95 7.47 17.01
C SER A 113 2.44 7.29 17.17
N SER A 114 1.96 6.08 17.48
CA SER A 114 0.58 5.80 17.95
C SER A 114 0.17 6.67 19.16
N TRP A 115 1.13 7.08 20.00
CA TRP A 115 0.88 7.97 21.13
C TRP A 115 0.65 9.44 20.75
N ILE A 116 1.13 9.88 19.57
CA ILE A 116 1.20 11.29 19.17
C ILE A 116 -0.07 11.74 18.43
N SER A 117 -0.79 10.85 17.76
CA SER A 117 -2.11 11.16 17.16
C SER A 117 -3.22 11.21 18.23
N LYS A 118 -3.11 10.38 19.28
CA LYS A 118 -4.09 10.32 20.38
C LYS A 118 -4.05 11.52 21.32
N THR A 119 -2.88 12.19 21.45
CA THR A 119 -2.73 13.37 22.31
C THR A 119 -3.37 14.65 21.75
N ARG A 120 -3.67 14.73 20.45
CA ARG A 120 -4.35 15.90 19.83
C ARG A 120 -5.88 15.80 19.81
N ALA A 121 -6.44 14.58 19.84
CA ALA A 121 -7.88 14.39 19.97
C ALA A 121 -8.39 14.89 21.34
N ASN A 122 -7.53 14.85 22.37
CA ASN A 122 -7.88 15.26 23.73
C ASN A 122 -7.64 16.75 24.04
N THR A 123 -7.09 17.54 23.12
CA THR A 123 -6.81 18.99 23.32
C THR A 123 -7.77 19.91 22.58
N ARG A 124 -8.76 19.37 21.86
CA ARG A 124 -9.80 20.15 21.16
C ARG A 124 -11.16 20.16 21.88
N ASP A 125 -11.33 19.34 22.93
CA ASP A 125 -12.55 19.25 23.74
C ASP A 125 -12.32 19.73 25.19
N SER A 126 -11.56 20.81 25.39
CA SER A 126 -11.37 21.44 26.72
C SER A 126 -11.39 22.95 26.63
#